data_AF-A0A7V5K9Z3-F1
#
_entry.id   AF-A0A7V5K9Z3-F1
#
_cell.length_a   1.000
_cell.length_b   1.000
_cell.length_c   1.000
_cell.angle_alpha   90.00
_cell.angle_beta   90.00
_cell.angle_gamma   90.00
#
_symmetry.space_group_name_H-M   'P 1'
#
loop_
_entity.id
_entity.type
_entity.pdbx_description
1 polymer ?
#
loop_
_entity_poly.entity_id
_entity_poly.type
_entity_poly.pdbx_seq_one_letter_code
_entity_poly.pdbx_strand_id
1 'polypeptide(L)'
;LAIECNYQSPEEAFTCGLLYDVGTLYFIHHYPEIFGNVLKKAEKSGNIIDEEKMALGISHPEVSHLIAEKWRLPEDIVLAIANHYTCGHGNSKILDDIVRLAVALNRDMITPTDQYIEDKITKISIISERIGLNAEKLDKVSSPVIKETLEFAELIDINIGDFETILTRANQEIFKTYMSIQKLFKQRQELTGRILHEERERGLLEAKQVAVSTLAHYINNASMQISGQSQIIRMFLKRKSPEELVARLPDILNNIDEAIRKTVAVLEEISDLNMLDDMEYFDKSRILNIDKRIKSRLDKLTEKTYGIVLPEEAELDKDN
;
A
#
# COMPACT_ATOMS: atom_id res chain seq x y z
N LEU A 1 24.95 -13.74 -31.69
CA LEU A 1 23.57 -14.00 -32.21
C LEU A 1 23.56 -14.44 -33.68
N ALA A 2 23.97 -13.59 -34.63
CA ALA A 2 23.93 -13.89 -36.06
C ALA A 2 24.60 -15.22 -36.45
N ILE A 3 25.79 -15.49 -35.89
CA ILE A 3 26.54 -16.75 -36.08
C ILE A 3 25.72 -17.97 -35.63
N GLU A 4 25.15 -17.92 -34.42
CA GLU A 4 24.36 -19.04 -33.85
C GLU A 4 23.01 -19.27 -34.59
N CYS A 5 22.54 -18.26 -35.31
CA CYS A 5 21.37 -18.32 -36.19
C CYS A 5 21.71 -18.73 -37.63
N ASN A 6 22.99 -18.95 -37.96
CA ASN A 6 23.48 -19.15 -39.33
C ASN A 6 23.05 -18.02 -40.30
N TYR A 7 23.00 -16.78 -39.82
CA TYR A 7 22.72 -15.64 -40.68
C TYR A 7 23.87 -15.43 -41.66
N GLN A 8 23.55 -15.16 -42.92
CA GLN A 8 24.52 -15.15 -44.02
C GLN A 8 25.60 -14.08 -43.88
N SER A 9 25.29 -12.96 -43.22
CA SER A 9 26.18 -11.81 -43.07
C SER A 9 26.27 -11.35 -41.60
N PRO A 10 27.06 -12.05 -40.76
CA PRO A 10 27.26 -11.63 -39.37
C PRO A 10 27.79 -10.20 -39.23
N GLU A 11 28.58 -9.73 -40.21
CA GLU A 11 29.14 -8.39 -40.27
C GLU A 11 28.06 -7.31 -40.46
N GLU A 12 27.00 -7.59 -41.23
CA GLU A 12 25.83 -6.70 -41.34
C GLU A 12 25.09 -6.59 -40.00
N ALA A 13 24.90 -7.72 -39.32
CA ALA A 13 24.28 -7.74 -38.00
C ALA A 13 25.12 -6.98 -36.96
N PHE A 14 26.45 -7.12 -37.01
CA PHE A 14 27.37 -6.36 -36.17
C PHE A 14 27.26 -4.85 -36.44
N THR A 15 27.31 -4.45 -37.70
CA THR A 15 27.17 -3.04 -38.10
C THR A 15 25.83 -2.47 -37.66
N CYS A 16 24.75 -3.23 -37.82
CA CYS A 16 23.44 -2.83 -37.34
C CYS A 16 23.40 -2.67 -35.82
N GLY A 17 23.99 -3.62 -35.08
CA GLY A 17 24.10 -3.55 -33.61
C GLY A 17 24.96 -2.40 -33.10
N LEU A 18 25.91 -1.90 -33.89
CA LEU A 18 26.69 -0.71 -33.56
C LEU A 18 25.91 0.59 -33.79
N LEU A 19 25.03 0.61 -34.79
CA LEU A 19 24.39 1.84 -35.28
C LEU A 19 22.91 2.00 -34.91
N TYR A 20 22.27 0.97 -34.34
CA TYR A 20 20.82 0.97 -34.14
C TYR A 20 20.29 2.17 -33.34
N ASP A 21 21.09 2.67 -32.40
CA ASP A 21 20.73 3.79 -31.52
C ASP A 21 21.59 5.05 -31.75
N VAL A 22 22.13 5.23 -32.96
CA VAL A 22 22.95 6.42 -33.30
C VAL A 22 22.17 7.74 -33.16
N GLY A 23 20.85 7.71 -33.29
CA GLY A 23 19.97 8.86 -33.06
C GLY A 23 20.02 9.40 -31.64
N THR A 24 20.33 8.57 -30.64
CA THR A 24 20.52 9.04 -29.27
C THR A 24 21.75 9.97 -29.17
N LEU A 25 22.84 9.66 -29.89
CA LEU A 25 24.02 10.53 -29.95
C LEU A 25 23.70 11.88 -30.59
N TYR A 26 22.83 11.90 -31.60
CA TYR A 26 22.36 13.14 -32.22
C TYR A 26 21.65 14.04 -31.20
N PHE A 27 20.76 13.50 -30.38
CA PHE A 27 20.09 14.27 -29.34
C PHE A 27 21.03 14.74 -28.23
N ILE A 28 21.94 13.88 -27.77
CA ILE A 28 22.95 14.26 -26.76
C ILE A 28 23.82 15.41 -27.27
N HIS A 29 24.22 15.39 -28.54
CA HIS A 29 25.09 16.40 -29.11
C HIS A 29 24.38 17.73 -29.39
N HIS A 30 23.18 17.67 -30.00
CA HIS A 30 22.49 18.88 -30.47
C HIS A 30 21.48 19.45 -29.47
N TYR A 31 20.93 18.62 -28.57
CA TYR A 31 19.87 19.01 -27.63
C TYR A 31 20.10 18.46 -26.21
N PRO A 32 21.30 18.63 -25.61
CA PRO A 32 21.67 17.97 -24.35
C PRO A 32 20.72 18.28 -23.19
N GLU A 33 20.29 19.54 -23.04
CA GLU A 33 19.40 19.94 -21.94
C GLU A 33 17.98 19.39 -22.12
N ILE A 34 17.44 19.46 -23.35
CA ILE A 34 16.09 18.95 -23.66
C ILE A 34 16.08 17.43 -23.49
N PHE A 35 17.06 16.75 -24.06
CA PHE A 35 17.17 15.30 -23.99
C PHE A 35 17.42 14.82 -22.55
N GLY A 36 18.25 15.53 -21.78
CA GLY A 36 18.41 15.26 -20.35
C GLY A 36 17.11 15.35 -19.55
N ASN A 37 16.20 16.25 -19.92
CA ASN A 37 14.87 16.33 -19.33
C ASN A 37 13.92 15.23 -19.82
N VAL A 38 14.02 14.84 -21.09
CA VAL A 38 13.30 13.70 -21.67
C VAL A 38 13.64 12.42 -20.89
N LEU A 39 14.93 12.15 -20.66
CA LEU A 39 15.37 10.97 -19.89
C LEU A 39 14.75 10.93 -18.49
N LYS A 40 14.78 12.05 -17.75
CA LYS A 40 14.17 12.16 -16.41
C LYS A 40 12.65 11.94 -16.40
N LYS A 41 11.96 12.31 -17.47
CA LYS A 41 10.51 12.06 -17.60
C LYS A 41 10.25 10.60 -17.97
N ALA A 42 11.02 10.06 -18.90
CA ALA A 42 10.95 8.67 -19.33
C ALA A 42 11.20 7.69 -18.18
N GLU A 43 12.08 8.03 -17.23
CA GLU A 43 12.27 7.27 -15.98
C GLU A 43 10.99 7.11 -15.16
N LYS A 44 10.09 8.11 -15.22
CA LYS A 44 8.83 8.13 -14.48
C LYS A 44 7.67 7.55 -15.28
N SER A 45 7.60 7.86 -16.58
CA SER A 45 6.51 7.41 -17.46
C SER A 45 6.72 6.01 -18.02
N GLY A 46 7.97 5.52 -18.06
CA GLY A 46 8.32 4.23 -18.64
C GLY A 46 8.33 4.21 -20.17
N ASN A 47 8.14 5.35 -20.85
CA ASN A 47 8.11 5.43 -22.31
C ASN A 47 8.95 6.58 -22.85
N ILE A 48 10.19 6.28 -23.25
CA ILE A 48 11.11 7.27 -23.82
C ILE A 48 10.64 7.82 -25.19
N ILE A 49 10.00 6.99 -26.01
CA ILE A 49 9.60 7.35 -27.38
C ILE A 49 8.54 8.45 -27.35
N ASP A 50 7.55 8.32 -26.45
CA ASP A 50 6.49 9.33 -26.31
C ASP A 50 7.07 10.65 -25.79
N GLU A 51 7.96 10.60 -24.79
CA GLU A 51 8.61 11.80 -24.23
C GLU A 51 9.48 12.52 -25.27
N GLU A 52 10.20 11.77 -26.11
CA GLU A 52 10.96 12.32 -27.24
C GLU A 52 10.05 12.99 -28.26
N LYS A 53 8.98 12.31 -28.69
CA LYS A 53 8.02 12.88 -29.65
C LYS A 53 7.35 14.13 -29.10
N MET A 54 7.03 14.16 -27.81
CA MET A 54 6.45 15.34 -27.17
C MET A 54 7.43 16.52 -27.09
N ALA A 55 8.71 16.26 -26.83
CA ALA A 55 9.71 17.32 -26.61
C ALA A 55 10.41 17.79 -27.89
N LEU A 56 10.67 16.87 -28.83
CA LEU A 56 11.52 17.07 -30.00
C LEU A 56 10.77 16.86 -31.33
N GLY A 57 9.54 16.35 -31.28
CA GLY A 57 8.72 16.07 -32.48
C GLY A 57 9.16 14.83 -33.26
N ILE A 58 10.21 14.15 -32.83
CA ILE A 58 10.79 12.96 -33.45
C ILE A 58 11.46 12.10 -32.37
N SER A 59 11.41 10.78 -32.54
CA SER A 59 12.05 9.81 -31.63
C SER A 59 13.45 9.41 -32.10
N HIS A 60 14.28 8.92 -31.19
CA HIS A 60 15.65 8.53 -31.55
C HIS A 60 15.71 7.38 -32.57
N PRO A 61 14.78 6.39 -32.64
CA PRO A 61 14.81 5.39 -33.70
C PRO A 61 14.50 5.99 -35.07
N GLU A 62 13.59 6.97 -35.13
CA GLU A 62 13.29 7.70 -36.36
C GLU A 62 14.51 8.52 -36.82
N VAL A 63 15.25 9.13 -35.89
CA VAL A 63 16.52 9.81 -36.20
C VAL A 63 17.59 8.80 -36.66
N SER A 64 17.74 7.66 -35.98
CA SER A 64 18.69 6.60 -36.37
C SER A 64 18.40 6.12 -37.79
N HIS A 65 17.12 5.91 -38.14
CA HIS A 65 16.69 5.53 -39.49
C HIS A 65 17.09 6.59 -40.53
N LEU A 66 16.80 7.87 -40.27
CA LEU A 66 17.17 8.96 -41.18
C LEU A 66 18.69 9.06 -41.38
N ILE A 67 19.47 8.87 -40.32
CA ILE A 67 20.94 8.85 -40.41
C ILE A 67 21.41 7.68 -41.28
N ALA A 68 20.89 6.48 -41.04
CA ALA A 68 21.22 5.27 -41.79
C ALA A 68 20.90 5.41 -43.29
N GLU A 69 19.73 5.97 -43.63
CA GLU A 69 19.35 6.29 -45.01
C GLU A 69 20.31 7.29 -45.66
N LYS A 70 20.68 8.37 -44.94
CA LYS A 70 21.60 9.39 -45.46
C LYS A 70 23.00 8.86 -45.69
N TRP A 71 23.44 7.91 -44.87
CA TRP A 71 24.70 7.18 -45.08
C TRP A 71 24.63 6.14 -46.18
N ARG A 72 23.45 5.90 -46.77
CA ARG A 72 23.22 4.93 -47.84
C ARG A 72 23.59 3.51 -47.43
N LEU A 73 23.28 3.14 -46.18
CA LEU A 73 23.42 1.78 -45.71
C LEU A 73 22.46 0.85 -46.47
N PRO A 74 22.77 -0.46 -46.56
CA PRO A 74 21.87 -1.45 -47.12
C PRO A 74 20.46 -1.37 -46.51
N GLU A 75 19.44 -1.55 -47.35
CA GLU A 75 18.02 -1.44 -46.95
C GLU A 75 17.68 -2.34 -45.75
N ASP A 76 18.26 -3.53 -45.67
CA ASP A 76 18.06 -4.46 -44.55
C ASP A 76 18.56 -3.87 -43.22
N ILE A 77 19.69 -3.17 -43.22
CA ILE A 77 20.21 -2.48 -42.03
C ILE A 77 19.31 -1.30 -41.69
N VAL A 78 18.94 -0.48 -42.67
CA VAL A 78 18.06 0.68 -42.45
C VAL A 78 16.72 0.27 -41.83
N LEU A 79 16.13 -0.83 -42.30
CA LEU A 79 14.87 -1.37 -41.79
C LEU A 79 15.04 -1.96 -40.39
N ALA A 80 16.10 -2.74 -40.14
CA ALA A 80 16.37 -3.28 -38.81
C ALA A 80 16.57 -2.17 -37.77
N ILE A 81 17.26 -1.08 -38.13
CA ILE A 81 17.40 0.13 -37.31
C ILE A 81 16.05 0.84 -37.11
N ALA A 82 15.16 0.93 -38.10
CA ALA A 82 13.84 1.53 -37.87
C ALA A 82 12.97 0.66 -36.93
N ASN A 83 13.14 -0.65 -37.02
CA ASN A 83 12.20 -1.62 -36.48
C ASN A 83 12.52 -2.11 -35.06
N HIS A 84 13.71 -1.83 -34.52
CA HIS A 84 14.19 -2.45 -33.27
C HIS A 84 13.32 -2.18 -32.02
N TYR A 85 12.50 -1.11 -32.00
CA TYR A 85 11.54 -0.83 -30.92
C TYR A 85 10.16 -1.45 -31.09
N THR A 86 9.80 -1.87 -32.30
CA THR A 86 8.46 -2.42 -32.54
C THR A 86 8.33 -3.81 -31.89
N CYS A 87 7.12 -4.31 -31.64
CA CYS A 87 6.92 -5.72 -31.30
C CYS A 87 6.56 -6.48 -32.59
N GLY A 88 7.11 -7.69 -32.75
CA GLY A 88 7.25 -8.39 -34.02
C GLY A 88 6.05 -8.35 -34.97
N HIS A 89 6.31 -8.00 -36.23
CA HIS A 89 5.41 -8.31 -37.34
C HIS A 89 5.65 -9.76 -37.79
N GLY A 90 4.60 -10.46 -38.24
CA GLY A 90 4.71 -11.83 -38.77
C GLY A 90 5.64 -12.00 -39.98
N ASN A 91 6.08 -10.89 -40.60
CA ASN A 91 7.00 -10.84 -41.75
C ASN A 91 8.37 -10.21 -41.41
N SER A 92 8.79 -10.24 -40.14
CA SER A 92 10.10 -9.72 -39.71
C SER A 92 11.24 -10.44 -40.45
N LYS A 93 12.22 -9.69 -40.98
CA LYS A 93 13.46 -10.28 -41.50
C LYS A 93 14.28 -10.84 -40.34
N ILE A 94 15.12 -11.83 -40.61
CA ILE A 94 15.95 -12.47 -39.56
C ILE A 94 16.89 -11.45 -38.88
N LEU A 95 17.37 -10.44 -39.63
CA LEU A 95 18.20 -9.36 -39.09
C LEU A 95 17.46 -8.50 -38.06
N ASP A 96 16.20 -8.12 -38.35
CA ASP A 96 15.35 -7.39 -37.41
C ASP A 96 15.26 -8.15 -36.07
N ASP A 97 15.08 -9.46 -36.13
CA ASP A 97 14.93 -10.30 -34.95
C ASP A 97 16.23 -10.46 -34.17
N ILE A 98 17.36 -10.59 -34.87
CA ILE A 98 18.69 -10.59 -34.26
C ILE A 98 18.92 -9.29 -33.48
N VAL A 99 18.58 -8.14 -34.07
CA VAL A 99 18.77 -6.83 -33.45
C VAL A 99 17.80 -6.64 -32.28
N ARG A 100 16.51 -6.97 -32.46
CA ARG A 100 15.50 -6.91 -31.38
C ARG A 100 15.89 -7.78 -30.20
N LEU A 101 16.41 -8.98 -30.45
CA LEU A 101 16.88 -9.87 -29.39
C LEU A 101 18.11 -9.28 -28.70
N ALA A 102 19.07 -8.73 -29.45
CA ALA A 102 20.23 -8.05 -28.86
C ALA A 102 19.81 -6.90 -27.94
N VAL A 103 18.86 -6.07 -28.38
CA VAL A 103 18.30 -4.98 -27.58
C VAL A 103 17.57 -5.52 -26.36
N ALA A 104 16.72 -6.54 -26.53
CA ALA A 104 15.97 -7.13 -25.42
C ALA A 104 16.89 -7.82 -24.39
N LEU A 105 18.03 -8.38 -24.79
CA LEU A 105 18.98 -8.99 -23.85
C LEU A 105 19.74 -7.93 -23.04
N ASN A 106 20.19 -6.86 -23.70
CA ASN A 106 21.12 -5.91 -23.09
C ASN A 106 20.44 -4.70 -22.45
N ARG A 107 19.21 -4.37 -22.86
CA ARG A 107 18.54 -3.18 -22.36
C ARG A 107 17.81 -3.46 -21.05
N ASP A 108 18.24 -2.75 -20.02
CA ASP A 108 17.49 -2.60 -18.79
C ASP A 108 16.84 -1.22 -18.76
N MET A 109 15.54 -1.17 -18.46
CA MET A 109 14.88 0.09 -18.12
C MET A 109 15.25 0.47 -16.69
N ILE A 110 15.35 1.77 -16.45
CA ILE A 110 15.80 2.38 -15.19
C ILE A 110 14.86 2.04 -14.01
N THR A 111 13.62 1.61 -14.29
CA THR A 111 12.66 1.15 -13.29
C THR A 111 11.99 -0.16 -13.71
N PRO A 112 12.49 -1.33 -13.29
CA PRO A 112 11.82 -2.60 -13.56
C PRO A 112 10.54 -2.69 -12.71
N THR A 113 9.38 -2.75 -13.35
CA THR A 113 8.16 -3.30 -12.73
C THR A 113 8.13 -4.81 -12.95
N ASP A 114 7.45 -5.57 -12.08
CA ASP A 114 7.29 -7.02 -12.27
C ASP A 114 6.70 -7.35 -13.65
N GLN A 115 5.72 -6.56 -14.09
CA GLN A 115 5.13 -6.64 -15.43
C GLN A 115 6.17 -6.47 -16.55
N TYR A 116 7.14 -5.56 -16.39
CA TYR A 116 8.18 -5.35 -17.39
C TYR A 116 9.12 -6.55 -17.51
N ILE A 117 9.47 -7.18 -16.38
CA ILE A 117 10.35 -8.36 -16.38
C ILE A 117 9.64 -9.51 -17.11
N GLU A 118 8.36 -9.73 -16.82
CA GLU A 118 7.54 -10.72 -17.53
C GLU A 118 7.48 -10.42 -19.03
N ASP A 119 7.14 -9.18 -19.42
CA ASP A 119 7.07 -8.77 -20.82
C ASP A 119 8.42 -8.94 -21.54
N LYS A 120 9.54 -8.64 -20.87
CA LYS A 120 10.91 -8.81 -21.39
C LYS A 120 11.21 -10.30 -21.63
N ILE A 121 10.91 -11.16 -20.66
CA ILE A 121 11.11 -12.61 -20.78
C ILE A 121 10.25 -13.17 -21.91
N THR A 122 8.98 -12.77 -22.01
CA THR A 122 8.10 -13.19 -23.09
C THR A 122 8.62 -12.75 -24.45
N LYS A 123 9.09 -11.50 -24.59
CA LYS A 123 9.69 -11.00 -25.85
C LYS A 123 10.94 -11.80 -26.23
N ILE A 124 11.85 -12.03 -25.29
CA ILE A 124 13.07 -12.81 -25.53
C ILE A 124 12.69 -14.22 -25.99
N SER A 125 11.74 -14.88 -25.32
CA SER A 125 11.27 -16.23 -25.66
C SER A 125 10.73 -16.29 -27.09
N ILE A 126 9.78 -15.41 -27.44
CA ILE A 126 9.14 -15.37 -28.77
C ILE A 126 10.17 -15.13 -29.88
N ILE A 127 11.07 -14.17 -29.70
CA ILE A 127 12.06 -13.82 -30.73
C ILE A 127 13.07 -14.96 -30.87
N SER A 128 13.53 -15.55 -29.76
CA SER A 128 14.51 -16.64 -29.77
C SER A 128 13.97 -17.88 -30.46
N GLU A 129 12.70 -18.23 -30.21
CA GLU A 129 12.02 -19.35 -30.88
C GLU A 129 11.96 -19.12 -32.40
N ARG A 130 11.59 -17.92 -32.84
CA ARG A 130 11.47 -17.57 -34.27
C ARG A 130 12.79 -17.65 -35.04
N ILE A 131 13.92 -17.34 -34.40
CA ILE A 131 15.26 -17.44 -35.01
C ILE A 131 16.01 -18.73 -34.66
N GLY A 132 15.34 -19.70 -34.02
CA GLY A 132 15.89 -21.03 -33.75
C GLY A 132 17.00 -21.06 -32.68
N LEU A 133 16.95 -20.14 -31.72
CA LEU A 133 17.85 -20.13 -30.56
C LEU A 133 17.16 -20.79 -29.36
N ASN A 134 17.79 -21.85 -28.83
CA ASN A 134 17.40 -22.47 -27.57
C ASN A 134 18.15 -21.80 -26.39
N ALA A 135 17.79 -22.17 -25.16
CA ALA A 135 18.42 -21.63 -23.95
C ALA A 135 19.94 -21.83 -23.92
N GLU A 136 20.44 -22.98 -24.39
CA GLU A 136 21.88 -23.29 -24.44
C GLU A 136 22.65 -22.34 -25.36
N LYS A 137 22.12 -22.06 -26.56
CA LYS A 137 22.73 -21.10 -27.49
C LYS A 137 22.66 -19.66 -26.96
N LEU A 138 21.56 -19.29 -26.28
CA LEU A 138 21.45 -17.97 -25.64
C LEU A 138 22.48 -17.80 -24.53
N ASP A 139 22.69 -18.83 -23.70
CA ASP A 139 23.70 -18.83 -22.63
C ASP A 139 25.12 -18.70 -23.21
N LYS A 140 25.40 -19.45 -24.28
CA LYS A 140 26.66 -19.38 -25.02
C LYS A 140 26.93 -17.98 -25.60
N VAL A 141 25.89 -17.29 -26.08
CA VAL A 141 26.01 -15.93 -26.62
C VAL A 141 26.14 -14.88 -25.53
N SER A 142 25.43 -15.02 -24.41
CA SER A 142 25.36 -14.00 -23.35
C SER A 142 26.55 -14.04 -22.40
N SER A 143 27.10 -15.22 -22.12
CA SER A 143 28.23 -15.41 -21.19
C SER A 143 29.47 -14.55 -21.51
N PRO A 144 29.96 -14.46 -22.77
CA PRO A 144 31.18 -13.71 -23.06
C PRO A 144 30.95 -12.21 -23.33
N VAL A 145 29.70 -11.73 -23.40
CA VAL A 145 29.37 -10.38 -23.92
C VAL A 145 30.15 -9.26 -23.23
N ILE A 146 30.24 -9.28 -21.90
CA ILE A 146 30.95 -8.23 -21.15
C ILE A 146 32.43 -8.21 -21.52
N LYS A 147 33.07 -9.39 -21.55
CA LYS A 147 34.49 -9.52 -21.87
C LYS A 147 34.76 -9.07 -23.31
N GLU A 148 33.99 -9.57 -24.27
CA GLU A 148 34.12 -9.20 -25.70
C GLU A 148 33.86 -7.70 -25.93
N THR A 149 32.93 -7.10 -25.17
CA THR A 149 32.66 -5.65 -25.25
C THR A 149 33.84 -4.83 -24.75
N LEU A 150 34.50 -5.25 -23.66
CA LEU A 150 35.71 -4.59 -23.14
C LEU A 150 36.86 -4.70 -24.15
N GLU A 151 37.11 -5.90 -24.69
CA GLU A 151 38.15 -6.13 -25.71
C GLU A 151 37.89 -5.30 -26.97
N PHE A 152 36.63 -5.22 -27.41
CA PHE A 152 36.26 -4.42 -28.56
C PHE A 152 36.41 -2.92 -28.31
N ALA A 153 36.03 -2.43 -27.13
CA ALA A 153 36.20 -1.02 -26.76
C ALA A 153 37.67 -0.60 -26.74
N GLU A 154 38.56 -1.46 -26.21
CA GLU A 154 40.01 -1.24 -26.24
C GLU A 154 40.54 -1.18 -27.69
N LEU A 155 40.05 -2.06 -28.58
CA LEU A 155 40.44 -2.08 -30.00
C LEU A 155 40.12 -0.76 -30.72
N ILE A 156 39.03 -0.08 -30.34
CA ILE A 156 38.59 1.19 -30.95
C ILE A 156 39.01 2.42 -30.14
N ASP A 157 39.94 2.26 -29.18
CA ASP A 157 40.46 3.31 -28.30
C ASP A 157 39.36 4.06 -27.52
N ILE A 158 38.30 3.33 -27.13
CA ILE A 158 37.23 3.84 -26.27
C ILE A 158 37.42 3.28 -24.87
N ASN A 159 37.70 4.16 -23.92
CA ASN A 159 37.76 3.80 -22.51
C ASN A 159 36.34 3.74 -21.90
N ILE A 160 35.82 2.52 -21.74
CA ILE A 160 34.54 2.26 -21.05
C ILE A 160 34.72 1.83 -19.58
N GLY A 161 35.94 1.94 -19.05
CA GLY A 161 36.32 1.48 -17.70
C GLY A 161 36.74 0.02 -17.65
N ASP A 162 37.23 -0.42 -16.49
CA ASP A 162 37.57 -1.82 -16.24
C ASP A 162 36.42 -2.60 -15.59
N PHE A 163 36.48 -3.93 -15.70
CA PHE A 163 35.48 -4.84 -15.15
C PHE A 163 35.29 -4.65 -13.63
N GLU A 164 36.38 -4.42 -12.90
CA GLU A 164 36.37 -4.26 -11.45
C GLU A 164 35.61 -3.00 -11.03
N THR A 165 35.77 -1.91 -11.77
CA THR A 165 35.07 -0.64 -11.58
C THR A 165 33.58 -0.80 -11.87
N ILE A 166 33.22 -1.47 -12.97
CA ILE A 166 31.81 -1.72 -13.32
C ILE A 166 31.14 -2.58 -12.22
N LEU A 167 31.80 -3.67 -11.80
CA LEU A 167 31.30 -4.55 -10.75
C LEU A 167 31.18 -3.83 -9.40
N THR A 168 32.17 -3.01 -9.05
CA THR A 168 32.16 -2.21 -7.81
C THR A 168 31.01 -1.22 -7.81
N ARG A 169 30.78 -0.51 -8.92
CA ARG A 169 29.64 0.40 -9.07
C ARG A 169 28.31 -0.33 -8.97
N ALA A 170 28.14 -1.47 -9.64
CA ALA A 170 26.93 -2.28 -9.55
C ALA A 170 26.65 -2.73 -8.10
N ASN A 171 27.66 -3.22 -7.40
CA ASN A 171 27.54 -3.60 -5.99
C ASN A 171 27.19 -2.41 -5.07
N GLN A 172 27.74 -1.22 -5.34
CA GLN A 172 27.38 0.00 -4.61
C GLN A 172 25.91 0.40 -4.83
N GLU A 173 25.40 0.32 -6.06
CA GLU A 173 24.00 0.62 -6.36
C GLU A 173 23.04 -0.41 -5.74
N ILE A 174 23.38 -1.70 -5.76
CA ILE A 174 22.64 -2.75 -5.04
C ILE A 174 22.59 -2.43 -3.55
N PHE A 175 23.73 -2.04 -2.96
CA PHE A 175 23.78 -1.69 -1.54
C PHE A 175 22.93 -0.44 -1.22
N LYS A 176 22.97 0.61 -2.05
CA LYS A 176 22.10 1.79 -1.89
C LYS A 176 20.62 1.42 -1.96
N THR A 177 20.25 0.55 -2.88
CA THR A 177 18.89 0.04 -3.03
C THR A 177 18.47 -0.76 -1.79
N TYR A 178 19.33 -1.66 -1.31
CA TYR A 178 19.10 -2.41 -0.08
C TYR A 178 18.88 -1.49 1.13
N MET A 179 19.71 -0.46 1.30
CA MET A 179 19.56 0.51 2.39
C MET A 179 18.25 1.30 2.29
N SER A 180 17.82 1.64 1.08
CA SER A 180 16.54 2.31 0.83
C SER A 180 15.35 1.43 1.22
N ILE A 181 15.41 0.14 0.86
CA ILE A 181 14.40 -0.86 1.25
C ILE A 181 14.36 -1.02 2.77
N GLN A 182 15.51 -1.15 3.44
CA GLN A 182 15.59 -1.24 4.90
C GLN A 182 14.96 -0.02 5.59
N LYS A 183 15.21 1.19 5.07
CA LYS A 183 14.58 2.42 5.57
C LYS A 183 13.06 2.38 5.43
N LEU A 184 12.54 1.93 4.29
CA LEU A 184 11.09 1.79 4.06
C LEU A 184 10.48 0.77 5.03
N PHE A 185 11.13 -0.37 5.26
CA PHE A 185 10.67 -1.37 6.24
C PHE A 185 10.58 -0.79 7.64
N LYS A 186 11.62 -0.06 8.09
CA LYS A 186 11.60 0.61 9.40
C LYS A 186 10.47 1.63 9.51
N GLN A 187 10.30 2.48 8.49
CA GLN A 187 9.20 3.45 8.45
C GLN A 187 7.83 2.78 8.48
N ARG A 188 7.65 1.67 7.75
CA ARG A 188 6.42 0.88 7.78
C ARG A 188 6.13 0.35 9.19
N GLN A 189 7.14 -0.19 9.87
CA GLN A 189 6.97 -0.71 11.23
C GLN A 189 6.59 0.38 12.23
N GLU A 190 7.23 1.56 12.15
CA GLU A 190 6.91 2.73 12.98
C GLU A 190 5.49 3.25 12.71
N LEU A 191 5.06 3.26 11.44
CA LEU A 191 3.70 3.63 11.05
C LEU A 191 2.67 2.63 11.57
N THR A 192 2.91 1.33 11.42
CA THR A 192 2.04 0.28 11.98
C THR A 192 1.88 0.45 13.49
N GLY A 193 2.98 0.75 14.21
CA GLY A 193 2.93 1.03 15.64
C GLY A 193 2.06 2.24 15.99
N ARG A 194 2.19 3.34 15.24
CA ARG A 194 1.36 4.55 15.42
C ARG A 194 -0.12 4.28 15.15
N ILE A 195 -0.45 3.61 14.05
CA ILE A 195 -1.83 3.24 13.71
C ILE A 195 -2.46 2.39 14.81
N LEU A 196 -1.74 1.41 15.35
CA LEU A 196 -2.24 0.58 16.44
C LEU A 196 -2.53 1.40 17.71
N HIS A 197 -1.70 2.39 18.03
CA HIS A 197 -1.93 3.29 19.16
C HIS A 197 -3.14 4.20 18.93
N GLU A 198 -3.25 4.82 17.75
CA GLU A 198 -4.39 5.67 17.37
C GLU A 198 -5.71 4.90 17.37
N GLU A 199 -5.73 3.68 16.84
CA GLU A 199 -6.90 2.79 16.87
C GLU A 199 -7.29 2.41 18.31
N ARG A 200 -6.31 2.23 19.22
CA ARG A 200 -6.58 1.99 20.65
C ARG A 200 -7.25 3.19 21.31
N GLU A 201 -6.70 4.39 21.13
CA GLU A 201 -7.25 5.63 21.67
C GLU A 201 -8.66 5.90 21.12
N ARG A 202 -8.85 5.69 19.81
CA ARG A 202 -10.16 5.81 19.16
C ARG A 202 -11.17 4.82 19.74
N GLY A 203 -10.78 3.57 19.91
CA GLY A 203 -11.64 2.54 20.51
C GLY A 203 -12.05 2.87 21.95
N LEU A 204 -11.14 3.44 22.75
CA LEU A 204 -11.44 3.91 24.10
C LEU A 204 -12.44 5.08 24.07
N LEU A 205 -12.25 6.04 23.16
CA LEU A 205 -13.15 7.18 23.00
C LEU A 205 -14.57 6.74 22.57
N GLU A 206 -14.66 5.83 21.59
CA GLU A 206 -15.93 5.27 21.13
C GLU A 206 -16.64 4.51 22.26
N ALA A 207 -15.92 3.72 23.05
CA ALA A 207 -16.47 3.04 24.23
C ALA A 207 -16.99 4.03 25.29
N LYS A 208 -16.23 5.10 25.58
CA LYS A 208 -16.65 6.20 26.48
C LYS A 208 -17.93 6.87 25.95
N GLN A 209 -18.02 7.11 24.65
CA GLN A 209 -19.20 7.74 24.03
C GLN A 209 -20.45 6.85 24.10
N VAL A 210 -20.31 5.55 23.84
CA VAL A 210 -21.41 4.58 23.98
C VAL A 210 -21.89 4.52 25.44
N ALA A 211 -20.97 4.44 26.40
CA ALA A 211 -21.29 4.42 27.82
C ALA A 211 -22.10 5.67 28.25
N VAL A 212 -21.65 6.87 27.86
CA VAL A 212 -22.37 8.12 28.14
C VAL A 212 -23.76 8.14 27.50
N SER A 213 -23.89 7.67 26.26
CA SER A 213 -25.19 7.59 25.58
C SER A 213 -26.15 6.64 26.31
N THR A 214 -25.65 5.47 26.75
CA THR A 214 -26.43 4.51 27.54
C THR A 214 -26.87 5.13 28.87
N LEU A 215 -25.98 5.81 29.59
CA LEU A 215 -26.33 6.50 30.83
C LEU A 215 -27.41 7.55 30.63
N ALA A 216 -27.28 8.39 29.60
CA ALA A 216 -28.25 9.41 29.28
C ALA A 216 -29.64 8.80 29.02
N HIS A 217 -29.71 7.67 28.32
CA HIS A 217 -30.95 6.93 28.12
C HIS A 217 -31.59 6.47 29.45
N TYR A 218 -30.81 5.87 30.36
CA TYR A 218 -31.33 5.44 31.66
C TYR A 218 -31.77 6.61 32.55
N ILE A 219 -30.99 7.70 32.60
CA ILE A 219 -31.34 8.91 33.35
C ILE A 219 -32.63 9.54 32.81
N ASN A 220 -32.78 9.64 31.48
CA ASN A 220 -33.99 10.18 30.87
C ASN A 220 -35.21 9.31 31.19
N ASN A 221 -35.07 7.98 31.12
CA ASN A 221 -36.15 7.06 31.48
C ASN A 221 -36.53 7.18 32.96
N ALA A 222 -35.55 7.22 33.86
CA ALA A 222 -35.80 7.42 35.29
C ALA A 222 -36.48 8.78 35.56
N SER A 223 -36.04 9.84 34.90
CA SER A 223 -36.64 11.17 35.01
C SER A 223 -38.10 11.19 34.55
N MET A 224 -38.42 10.48 33.47
CA MET A 224 -39.78 10.34 32.95
C MET A 224 -40.67 9.55 33.93
N GLN A 225 -40.16 8.46 34.49
CA GLN A 225 -40.86 7.63 35.47
C GLN A 225 -41.14 8.41 36.75
N ILE A 226 -40.14 9.09 37.32
CA ILE A 226 -40.28 9.93 38.52
C ILE A 226 -41.28 11.06 38.26
N SER A 227 -41.20 11.71 37.11
CA SER A 227 -42.14 12.79 36.74
C SER A 227 -43.58 12.29 36.62
N GLY A 228 -43.78 11.13 35.98
CA GLY A 228 -45.10 10.49 35.87
C GLY A 228 -45.68 10.14 37.23
N GLN A 229 -44.87 9.56 38.12
CA GLN A 229 -45.27 9.28 39.51
C GLN A 229 -45.62 10.57 40.29
N SER A 230 -44.82 11.63 40.14
CA SER A 230 -45.11 12.94 40.73
C SER A 230 -46.46 13.51 40.27
N GLN A 231 -46.79 13.36 38.98
CA GLN A 231 -48.09 13.77 38.44
C GLN A 231 -49.25 12.96 39.01
N ILE A 232 -49.09 11.65 39.18
CA ILE A 232 -50.09 10.77 39.81
C ILE A 232 -50.35 11.22 41.25
N ILE A 233 -49.30 11.46 42.04
CA ILE A 233 -49.42 11.98 43.41
C ILE A 233 -50.19 13.31 43.41
N ARG A 234 -49.81 14.27 42.54
CA ARG A 234 -50.50 15.56 42.41
C ARG A 234 -51.97 15.42 42.00
N MET A 235 -52.30 14.46 41.15
CA MET A 235 -53.68 14.18 40.73
C MET A 235 -54.54 13.72 41.91
N PHE A 236 -54.07 12.75 42.69
CA PHE A 236 -54.80 12.26 43.86
C PHE A 236 -54.95 13.33 44.96
N LEU A 237 -53.90 14.12 45.20
CA LEU A 237 -53.96 15.26 46.13
C LEU A 237 -55.02 16.29 45.71
N LYS A 238 -55.16 16.56 44.40
CA LYS A 238 -56.20 17.48 43.88
C LYS A 238 -57.62 16.92 43.99
N ARG A 239 -57.81 15.61 43.86
CA ARG A 239 -59.13 14.95 43.94
C ARG A 239 -59.64 14.75 45.38
N LYS A 240 -58.83 15.10 46.39
CA LYS A 240 -59.13 14.85 47.82
C LYS A 240 -59.46 13.39 48.12
N SER A 241 -58.70 12.47 47.52
CA SER A 241 -58.81 11.01 47.76
C SER A 241 -57.58 10.49 48.52
N PRO A 242 -57.34 10.93 49.77
CA PRO A 242 -56.13 10.60 50.51
C PRO A 242 -56.02 9.11 50.85
N GLU A 243 -57.13 8.40 51.05
CA GLU A 243 -57.13 6.97 51.36
C GLU A 243 -56.63 6.13 50.16
N GLU A 244 -57.04 6.48 48.93
CA GLU A 244 -56.56 5.83 47.69
C GLU A 244 -55.09 6.14 47.41
N LEU A 245 -54.63 7.36 47.73
CA LEU A 245 -53.23 7.73 47.60
C LEU A 245 -52.35 6.93 48.56
N VAL A 246 -52.76 6.83 49.83
CA VAL A 246 -52.03 6.06 50.85
C VAL A 246 -51.95 4.59 50.44
N ALA A 247 -53.01 4.02 49.88
CA ALA A 247 -53.03 2.64 49.39
C ALA A 247 -52.06 2.40 48.21
N ARG A 248 -51.86 3.39 47.32
CA ARG A 248 -50.97 3.27 46.14
C ARG A 248 -49.55 3.78 46.37
N LEU A 249 -49.31 4.51 47.46
CA LEU A 249 -48.00 5.09 47.77
C LEU A 249 -46.86 4.06 47.77
N PRO A 250 -47.03 2.81 48.28
CA PRO A 250 -46.00 1.79 48.21
C PRO A 250 -45.58 1.46 46.76
N ASP A 251 -46.53 1.27 45.85
CA ASP A 251 -46.25 0.97 44.45
C ASP A 251 -45.56 2.15 43.74
N ILE A 252 -45.97 3.38 44.07
CA ILE A 252 -45.38 4.60 43.53
C ILE A 252 -43.91 4.72 43.97
N LEU A 253 -43.62 4.48 45.25
CA LEU A 253 -42.27 4.53 45.81
C LEU A 253 -41.40 3.41 45.26
N ASN A 254 -41.93 2.18 45.14
CA ASN A 254 -41.22 1.05 44.54
C ASN A 254 -40.81 1.34 43.08
N ASN A 255 -41.71 1.94 42.30
CA ASN A 255 -41.40 2.33 40.93
C ASN A 255 -40.30 3.42 40.85
N ILE A 256 -40.27 4.37 41.79
CA ILE A 256 -39.22 5.38 41.86
C ILE A 256 -37.89 4.73 42.27
N ASP A 257 -37.91 3.85 43.27
CA ASP A 257 -36.73 3.15 43.77
C ASP A 257 -36.10 2.26 42.70
N GLU A 258 -36.91 1.51 41.94
CA GLU A 258 -36.44 0.68 40.82
C GLU A 258 -35.76 1.52 39.72
N ALA A 259 -36.33 2.70 39.40
CA ALA A 259 -35.75 3.62 38.42
C ALA A 259 -34.40 4.18 38.87
N ILE A 260 -34.28 4.54 40.16
CA ILE A 260 -33.04 5.02 40.76
C ILE A 260 -32.00 3.89 40.79
N ARG A 261 -32.37 2.68 41.21
CA ARG A 261 -31.47 1.50 41.25
C ARG A 261 -30.90 1.18 39.88
N LYS A 262 -31.72 1.19 38.82
CA LYS A 262 -31.23 0.98 37.44
C LYS A 262 -30.22 2.03 37.03
N THR A 263 -30.45 3.29 37.39
CA THR A 263 -29.54 4.39 37.07
C THR A 263 -28.21 4.27 37.83
N VAL A 264 -28.27 3.94 39.13
CA VAL A 264 -27.07 3.72 39.97
C VAL A 264 -26.26 2.53 39.47
N ALA A 265 -26.90 1.41 39.14
CA ALA A 265 -26.21 0.23 38.60
C ALA A 265 -25.46 0.52 37.29
N VAL A 266 -26.03 1.37 36.42
CA VAL A 266 -25.38 1.83 35.19
C VAL A 266 -24.24 2.80 35.49
N LEU A 267 -24.41 3.72 36.45
CA LEU A 267 -23.34 4.63 36.88
C LEU A 267 -22.14 3.88 37.45
N GLU A 268 -22.35 2.84 38.27
CA GLU A 268 -21.29 2.01 38.82
C GLU A 268 -20.52 1.27 37.72
N GLU A 269 -21.20 0.70 36.73
CA GLU A 269 -20.54 0.04 35.59
C GLU A 269 -19.72 1.03 34.75
N ILE A 270 -20.21 2.26 34.57
CA ILE A 270 -19.49 3.29 33.81
C ILE A 270 -18.31 3.84 34.61
N SER A 271 -18.44 3.95 35.94
CA SER A 271 -17.33 4.33 36.81
C SER A 271 -16.21 3.27 36.79
N ASP A 272 -16.56 1.99 36.73
CA ASP A 272 -15.59 0.90 36.57
C ASP A 272 -14.86 0.95 35.21
N LEU A 273 -15.52 1.42 34.14
CA LEU A 273 -14.88 1.65 32.84
C LEU A 273 -13.83 2.76 32.88
N ASN A 274 -14.02 3.79 33.73
CA ASN A 274 -13.02 4.85 33.92
C ASN A 274 -11.78 4.40 34.71
N MET A 275 -11.85 3.27 35.43
CA MET A 275 -10.68 2.65 36.09
C MET A 275 -9.79 1.85 35.12
N LEU A 276 -10.15 1.77 33.83
CA LEU A 276 -9.38 1.05 32.80
C LEU A 276 -8.24 1.86 32.18
N ASP A 277 -8.04 3.11 32.60
CA ASP A 277 -6.93 3.95 32.13
C ASP A 277 -5.55 3.37 32.52
N ASP A 278 -5.47 2.42 33.47
CA ASP A 278 -4.20 1.86 34.02
C ASP A 278 -3.88 0.40 33.64
N MET A 279 -4.64 -0.28 32.77
CA MET A 279 -4.34 -1.67 32.39
C MET A 279 -3.74 -1.82 30.98
N GLU A 280 -2.62 -2.54 30.89
CA GLU A 280 -2.09 -3.08 29.64
C GLU A 280 -3.07 -4.10 29.05
N TYR A 281 -3.88 -3.66 28.07
CA TYR A 281 -4.87 -4.51 27.42
C TYR A 281 -4.28 -5.25 26.22
N PHE A 282 -4.23 -6.59 26.32
CA PHE A 282 -3.80 -7.48 25.24
C PHE A 282 -4.93 -8.04 24.37
N ASP A 283 -6.21 -7.66 24.55
CA ASP A 283 -7.27 -8.22 23.72
C ASP A 283 -8.51 -7.34 23.54
N LYS A 284 -8.90 -7.14 22.27
CA LYS A 284 -10.04 -6.33 21.79
C LYS A 284 -11.40 -6.83 22.31
N SER A 285 -11.47 -8.10 22.75
CA SER A 285 -12.72 -8.79 23.08
C SER A 285 -13.38 -8.33 24.39
N ARG A 286 -12.67 -7.62 25.28
CA ARG A 286 -13.21 -7.23 26.59
C ARG A 286 -14.06 -5.95 26.59
N ILE A 287 -13.97 -5.13 25.55
CA ILE A 287 -14.66 -3.82 25.46
C ILE A 287 -16.11 -3.97 24.97
N LEU A 288 -16.43 -5.06 24.26
CA LEU A 288 -17.68 -5.25 23.50
C LEU A 288 -18.83 -5.92 24.26
N ASN A 289 -18.86 -5.91 25.60
CA ASN A 289 -19.94 -6.56 26.36
C ASN A 289 -20.47 -5.75 27.54
N ILE A 290 -20.52 -4.42 27.39
CA ILE A 290 -21.13 -3.52 28.38
C ILE A 290 -22.59 -3.91 28.63
N ASP A 291 -23.39 -4.16 27.59
CA ASP A 291 -24.79 -4.55 27.75
C ASP A 291 -24.99 -5.87 28.51
N LYS A 292 -24.14 -6.89 28.28
CA LYS A 292 -24.21 -8.15 29.04
C LYS A 292 -23.79 -7.97 30.50
N ARG A 293 -22.81 -7.10 30.78
CA ARG A 293 -22.37 -6.82 32.16
C ARG A 293 -23.43 -6.03 32.93
N ILE A 294 -24.00 -4.99 32.32
CA ILE A 294 -25.13 -4.23 32.87
C ILE A 294 -26.29 -5.19 33.17
N LYS A 295 -26.67 -6.05 32.21
CA LYS A 295 -27.75 -7.02 32.41
C LYS A 295 -27.46 -8.00 33.55
N SER A 296 -26.25 -8.56 33.61
CA SER A 296 -25.85 -9.47 34.69
C SER A 296 -25.82 -8.79 36.07
N ARG A 297 -25.46 -7.51 36.17
CA ARG A 297 -25.51 -6.75 37.42
C ARG A 297 -26.94 -6.46 37.86
N LEU A 298 -27.81 -6.08 36.92
CA LEU A 298 -29.23 -5.88 37.19
C LEU A 298 -29.89 -7.16 37.72
N ASP A 299 -29.59 -8.32 37.11
CA ASP A 299 -30.10 -9.62 37.54
C ASP A 299 -29.62 -10.00 38.97
N LYS A 300 -28.38 -9.64 39.34
CA LYS A 300 -27.85 -9.86 40.70
C LYS A 300 -28.43 -8.92 41.75
N LEU A 301 -28.83 -7.70 41.36
CA LEU A 301 -29.45 -6.73 42.26
C LEU A 301 -30.90 -7.09 42.58
N THR A 302 -31.61 -7.79 41.69
CA THR A 302 -32.96 -8.30 41.95
C THR A 302 -33.02 -9.44 42.98
N GLU A 303 -31.89 -10.15 43.25
CA GLU A 303 -31.84 -11.23 44.25
C GLU A 303 -31.55 -10.75 45.68
N LYS A 304 -31.06 -9.52 45.86
CA LYS A 304 -30.76 -8.94 47.18
C LYS A 304 -31.81 -7.90 47.55
N THR A 305 -32.90 -8.34 48.19
CA THR A 305 -33.74 -7.48 49.02
C THR A 305 -32.92 -7.02 50.23
N TYR A 306 -32.15 -5.94 50.05
CA TYR A 306 -31.71 -5.16 51.21
C TYR A 306 -32.94 -4.43 51.74
N GLY A 307 -33.52 -4.98 52.81
CA GLY A 307 -34.52 -4.30 53.61
C GLY A 307 -33.97 -2.96 54.07
N ILE A 308 -34.83 -1.95 54.03
CA ILE A 308 -34.54 -0.60 54.53
C ILE A 308 -34.23 -0.73 56.03
N VAL A 309 -33.00 -0.39 56.44
CA VAL A 309 -32.70 -0.12 57.85
C VAL A 309 -33.26 1.25 58.15
N LEU A 310 -34.26 1.32 59.03
CA LEU A 310 -34.82 2.59 59.48
C LEU A 310 -33.83 3.30 60.41
N PRO A 311 -33.83 4.65 60.49
CA PRO A 311 -32.84 5.42 61.26
C PRO A 311 -32.72 5.04 62.74
N GLU A 312 -33.76 4.42 63.30
CA GLU A 312 -33.82 4.00 64.70
C GLU A 312 -32.96 2.75 65.00
N GLU A 313 -32.57 1.98 63.99
CA GLU A 313 -31.72 0.79 64.14
C GLU A 313 -30.22 1.08 63.97
N ALA A 314 -29.85 2.31 63.56
CA ALA A 314 -28.45 2.70 63.35
C ALA A 314 -27.71 3.15 64.64
N GLU A 315 -28.42 3.34 65.75
CA GLU A 315 -27.82 3.77 67.02
C GLU A 315 -27.38 2.61 67.95
N LEU A 316 -27.72 1.36 67.64
CA LEU A 316 -27.34 0.21 68.46
C LEU A 316 -26.03 -0.48 68.05
N ASP A 317 -25.44 -0.11 66.91
CA ASP A 317 -24.26 -0.81 66.34
C ASP A 317 -22.95 -0.02 66.49
N LYS A 318 -22.89 0.93 67.44
CA LYS A 318 -21.66 1.70 67.73
C LYS A 318 -20.84 1.20 68.92
N ASP A 319 -21.30 0.19 69.65
CA ASP A 319 -20.54 -0.42 70.75
C ASP A 319 -20.55 -1.96 70.64
N ASN A 320 -19.81 -2.51 69.68
CA ASN A 320 -19.11 -3.81 69.77
C ASN A 320 -18.13 -4.01 68.61
#